data_AF-A0A223D0Q8-F1
#
_entry.id   AF-A0A223D0Q8-F1
#
_cell.length_a   1.000
_cell.length_b   1.000
_cell.length_c   1.000
_cell.angle_alpha   90.00
_cell.angle_beta   90.00
_cell.angle_gamma   90.00
#
_symmetry.space_group_name_H-M   'P 1'
#
loop_
_entity.id
_entity.type
_entity.pdbx_description
1 polymer ?
#
loop_
_entity_poly.entity_id
_entity_poly.type
_entity_poly.pdbx_seq_one_letter_code
_entity_poly.pdbx_strand_id
1 'polypeptide(L)' 'MIGFGVRDLMGVEGNNRNLLVIGISIMVGVGMMFLPPDSLGSLAPWLRNIVANGLLVGLIVCLLLEHVIFRKGKSDS' A
#
# COMPACT_ATOMS: atom_id res chain seq x y z
N MET A 1 3.51 -1.27 -17.33
CA MET A 1 4.03 -0.45 -16.21
C MET A 1 4.39 -1.28 -14.98
N ILE A 2 3.65 -2.34 -14.64
CA ILE A 2 3.98 -3.24 -13.51
C ILE A 2 5.44 -3.74 -13.54
N GLY A 3 5.99 -4.09 -14.71
CA GLY A 3 7.38 -4.55 -14.82
C GLY A 3 8.45 -3.53 -14.37
N PHE A 4 8.17 -2.23 -14.47
CA PHE A 4 9.06 -1.20 -13.91
C PHE A 4 8.95 -1.16 -12.37
N GLY A 5 7.74 -1.26 -11.83
CA GLY A 5 7.52 -1.33 -10.39
C GLY A 5 8.16 -2.58 -9.76
N VAL A 6 8.04 -3.75 -10.39
CA VAL A 6 8.70 -4.98 -9.90
C VAL A 6 10.21 -4.86 -9.95
N ARG A 7 10.78 -4.23 -11.00
CA ARG A 7 12.21 -3.95 -11.10
C ARG A 7 12.69 -3.03 -9.98
N ASP A 8 11.92 -1.99 -9.69
CA ASP A 8 12.20 -1.04 -8.62
C ASP A 8 12.19 -1.73 -7.24
N LEU A 9 11.17 -2.57 -6.99
CA LEU A 9 11.09 -3.41 -5.78
C LEU A 9 12.30 -4.35 -5.62
N MET A 10 12.81 -4.92 -6.72
CA MET A 10 14.01 -5.76 -6.69
C MET A 10 15.30 -4.98 -6.40
N GLY A 11 15.31 -3.67 -6.63
CA GLY A 11 16.42 -2.78 -6.29
C GLY A 11 16.42 -2.31 -4.84
N VAL A 12 15.32 -2.50 -4.10
CA VAL A 12 15.25 -2.15 -2.69
C VAL A 12 16.04 -3.17 -1.86
N GLU A 13 16.87 -2.70 -0.94
CA GLU A 13 17.57 -3.57 0.00
C GLU A 13 16.54 -4.49 0.70
N GLY A 14 16.77 -5.79 0.59
CA GLY A 14 15.90 -6.85 1.13
C GLY A 14 15.92 -6.92 2.66
N ASN A 15 15.69 -5.80 3.33
CA ASN A 15 15.56 -5.72 4.77
C ASN A 15 14.20 -6.30 5.16
N ASN A 16 14.16 -7.15 6.19
CA ASN A 16 12.95 -7.85 6.66
C ASN A 16 11.76 -6.91 6.83
N ARG A 17 12.02 -5.69 7.30
CA ARG A 17 11.00 -4.66 7.49
C ARG A 17 10.41 -4.18 6.15
N ASN A 18 11.23 -4.00 5.10
CA ASN A 18 10.78 -3.48 3.81
C ASN A 18 9.93 -4.51 3.05
N LEU A 19 10.34 -5.78 3.10
CA LEU A 19 9.54 -6.90 2.59
C LEU A 19 8.19 -7.01 3.30
N LEU A 20 8.15 -6.74 4.60
CA LEU A 20 6.90 -6.77 5.38
C LEU A 20 5.96 -5.62 4.99
N VAL A 21 6.48 -4.41 4.77
CA VAL A 21 5.68 -3.27 4.29
C VAL A 21 5.11 -3.55 2.91
N ILE A 22 5.93 -4.04 1.98
CA ILE A 22 5.50 -4.42 0.63
C ILE A 22 4.44 -5.53 0.71
N GLY A 23 4.70 -6.58 1.48
CA GLY A 23 3.81 -7.72 1.62
C GLY A 23 2.45 -7.33 2.17
N ILE A 24 2.40 -6.56 3.27
CA ILE A 24 1.14 -6.08 3.87
C ILE A 24 0.38 -5.18 2.88
N SER A 25 1.07 -4.27 2.21
CA SER A 25 0.43 -3.33 1.29
C SER A 25 -0.20 -4.04 0.09
N ILE A 26 0.48 -5.06 -0.45
CA ILE A 26 -0.06 -5.91 -1.50
C ILE A 26 -1.24 -6.74 -0.96
N MET A 27 -1.11 -7.33 0.22
CA MET A 27 -2.20 -8.11 0.84
C MET A 27 -3.46 -7.28 1.04
N VAL A 28 -3.32 -6.05 1.54
CA VAL A 28 -4.43 -5.12 1.76
C VAL A 28 -5.02 -4.63 0.44
N GLY A 29 -4.18 -4.24 -0.52
CA GLY A 29 -4.64 -3.77 -1.83
C GLY A 29 -5.40 -4.85 -2.61
N VAL A 30 -4.89 -6.08 -2.61
CA VAL A 30 -5.57 -7.24 -3.20
C VAL A 30 -6.83 -7.58 -2.41
N GLY A 31 -6.77 -7.59 -1.07
CA GLY A 31 -7.93 -7.84 -0.22
C GLY A 31 -9.09 -6.87 -0.49
N MET A 32 -8.79 -5.60 -0.77
CA MET A 32 -9.79 -4.60 -1.13
C MET A 32 -10.41 -4.82 -2.52
N MET A 33 -9.69 -5.45 -3.46
CA MET A 33 -10.28 -5.85 -4.75
C MET A 33 -11.32 -6.97 -4.62
N PHE A 34 -11.27 -7.75 -3.54
CA PHE A 34 -12.27 -8.77 -3.25
C PHE A 34 -13.50 -8.24 -2.49
N LEU A 35 -13.51 -6.96 -2.13
CA LEU A 35 -14.61 -6.38 -1.36
C LEU A 35 -15.78 -6.01 -2.29
N PRO A 36 -16.99 -6.56 -2.07
CA PRO A 36 -18.14 -6.27 -2.91
C PRO A 36 -18.63 -4.82 -2.70
N PRO A 37 -19.19 -4.20 -3.75
CA PRO A 37 -19.61 -2.81 -3.73
C PRO A 37 -20.75 -2.53 -2.73
N ASP A 38 -21.54 -3.55 -2.37
CA ASP A 38 -22.59 -3.46 -1.35
C ASP A 38 -22.03 -3.14 0.05
N SER A 39 -20.84 -3.63 0.37
CA SER A 39 -20.14 -3.34 1.63
C SER A 39 -19.65 -1.89 1.71
N LEU A 40 -19.57 -1.20 0.57
CA LEU A 40 -19.10 0.18 0.45
C LEU A 40 -20.26 1.18 0.41
N GLY A 41 -21.52 0.72 0.48
CA GLY A 41 -22.71 1.57 0.39
C GLY A 41 -22.89 2.54 1.57
N SER A 42 -22.29 2.26 2.72
CA SER A 42 -22.27 3.15 3.89
C SER A 42 -21.14 4.19 3.86
N LEU A 43 -20.22 4.08 2.90
CA LEU A 43 -19.09 5.00 2.76
C LEU A 43 -19.44 6.16 1.84
N ALA A 44 -18.87 7.32 2.14
CA ALA A 44 -19.10 8.50 1.34
C ALA A 44 -18.55 8.33 -0.11
N PRO A 45 -19.14 9.02 -1.11
CA PRO A 45 -18.89 8.74 -2.54
C PRO A 45 -17.42 8.85 -2.98
N TRP A 46 -16.70 9.85 -2.47
CA TRP A 46 -15.26 10.04 -2.63
C TRP A 46 -14.42 8.85 -2.14
N LEU A 47 -14.74 8.28 -0.97
CA LEU A 47 -14.00 7.15 -0.40
C LEU A 47 -14.27 5.86 -1.18
N ARG A 48 -15.51 5.68 -1.65
CA ARG A 48 -15.87 4.54 -2.50
C ARG A 48 -15.06 4.51 -3.79
N ASN A 49 -14.77 5.66 -4.41
CA ASN A 49 -13.91 5.73 -5.60
C ASN A 49 -12.45 5.34 -5.30
N ILE A 50 -11.93 5.69 -4.13
CA ILE A 50 -10.58 5.30 -3.69
C ILE A 50 -10.53 3.79 -3.43
N VAL A 51 -11.52 3.26 -2.69
CA VAL A 51 -11.56 1.84 -2.27
C VAL A 51 -11.89 0.89 -3.42
N ALA A 52 -12.70 1.32 -4.38
CA ALA A 52 -12.94 0.57 -5.62
C ALA A 52 -11.66 0.34 -6.42
N ASN A 53 -10.59 1.08 -6.13
CA ASN A 53 -9.29 0.93 -6.73
C ASN A 53 -8.29 0.33 -5.73
N GLY A 54 -8.32 -1.00 -5.58
CA GLY A 54 -7.48 -1.70 -4.59
C GLY A 54 -5.97 -1.45 -4.75
N LEU A 55 -5.50 -1.11 -5.96
CA LEU A 55 -4.11 -0.70 -6.20
C LEU A 55 -3.78 0.64 -5.52
N LEU A 56 -4.70 1.61 -5.58
CA LEU A 56 -4.58 2.90 -4.92
C LEU A 56 -4.61 2.73 -3.39
N VAL A 57 -5.50 1.86 -2.88
CA VAL A 57 -5.55 1.56 -1.44
C VAL A 57 -4.25 0.91 -0.98
N GLY A 58 -3.73 -0.06 -1.73
CA GLY A 58 -2.45 -0.70 -1.44
C GLY A 58 -1.29 0.31 -1.42
N LEU A 59 -1.27 1.28 -2.34
CA LEU A 59 -0.27 2.36 -2.35
C LEU A 59 -0.38 3.25 -1.11
N ILE A 60 -1.59 3.67 -0.74
CA ILE A 60 -1.82 4.51 0.45
C ILE A 60 -1.34 3.79 1.71
N VAL A 61 -1.65 2.49 1.82
CA VAL A 61 -1.20 1.63 2.91
C VAL A 61 0.32 1.52 2.90
N CYS A 62 0.95 1.32 1.74
CA CYS A 62 2.42 1.27 1.61
C CYS A 62 3.07 2.56 2.10
N LEU A 63 2.58 3.70 1.64
CA LEU A 63 3.08 5.00 2.06
C LEU A 63 2.87 5.23 3.55
N LEU A 64 1.69 4.87 4.09
CA LEU A 64 1.42 4.97 5.53
C LEU A 64 2.37 4.08 6.33
N LEU A 65 2.55 2.82 5.94
CA LEU A 65 3.44 1.91 6.64
C LEU A 65 4.89 2.38 6.58
N GLU A 66 5.34 2.86 5.43
CA GLU A 66 6.67 3.44 5.28
C GLU A 66 6.85 4.69 6.15
N HIS A 67 5.88 5.61 6.15
CA HIS A 67 5.96 6.86 6.92
C HIS A 67 5.77 6.65 8.43
N VAL A 68 5.01 5.64 8.85
CA VAL A 68 4.67 5.37 10.26
C VAL A 68 5.67 4.40 10.91
N ILE A 69 6.10 3.34 10.21
CA ILE A 69 7.02 2.32 10.75
C ILE A 69 8.49 2.63 10.41
N PHE A 70 8.75 3.20 9.23
CA PHE A 70 10.09 3.48 8.72
C PHE A 70 10.39 4.96 8.60
N ARG A 71 9.83 5.79 9.48
CA ARG A 71 10.39 7.12 9.69
C ARG A 71 11.82 6.94 10.19
N LYS A 72 12.80 6.87 9.28
CA LYS A 72 14.20 7.15 9.57
C LYS A 72 14.14 8.53 10.20
N GLY A 73 14.31 8.58 11.52
CA GLY A 73 14.57 9.84 12.19
C GLY A 73 15.72 10.47 11.43
N LYS A 74 15.49 11.67 10.89
CA LYS A 74 16.56 12.57 10.45
C LYS A 74 17.37 12.97 11.70
N SER A 75 18.13 12.03 12.24
CA SER A 75 19.12 12.28 13.28
C SER A 75 20.49 11.99 12.69
N ASP A 76 20.79 12.70 11.60
CA ASP A 76 22.16 13.04 11.26
C ASP A 76 22.46 14.33 12.05
N SER A 77 23.08 14.18 13.21
CA SER A 77 23.89 15.20 13.91
C SER A 77 24.87 14.48 14.81
#